data_AF-A0A1G1MEN4-F1
#
_entry.id   AF-A0A1G1MEN4-F1
#
_cell.length_a   1.000
_cell.length_b   1.000
_cell.length_c   1.000
_cell.angle_alpha   90.00
_cell.angle_beta   90.00
_cell.angle_gamma   90.00
#
_symmetry.space_group_name_H-M   'P 1'
#
loop_
_entity.id
_entity.type
_entity.pdbx_description
1 polymer ?
#
loop_
_entity_poly.entity_id
_entity_poly.type
_entity_poly.pdbx_seq_one_letter_code
_entity_poly.pdbx_strand_id
1 'polypeptide(L)'
;MMKKTMYPEKTERVVTFLNRQEVDFLDKVGKDALFSSGAKVSRAKILSWSIEFLKKLKFSGENIKTEDDFEKKLMETLDRRTDGGQSHCHGGQIKSGGLK
;
A
#
# COMPACT_ATOMS: atom_id res chain seq x y z
N MET A 1 32.51 3.07 15.89
CA MET A 1 32.17 3.39 14.48
C MET A 1 31.51 2.16 13.85
N MET A 2 30.20 2.17 13.67
CA MET A 2 29.48 1.09 12.99
C MET A 2 29.56 1.31 11.48
N LYS A 3 30.14 0.35 10.76
CA LYS A 3 30.19 0.37 9.29
C LYS A 3 28.78 0.12 8.77
N LYS A 4 28.18 1.13 8.12
CA LYS A 4 26.93 0.98 7.36
C LYS A 4 27.24 0.11 6.15
N THR A 5 26.95 -1.18 6.23
CA THR A 5 27.06 -2.09 5.08
C THR A 5 25.99 -1.71 4.07
N MET A 6 26.40 -0.96 3.04
CA MET A 6 25.62 -0.69 1.85
C MET A 6 25.61 -1.98 1.02
N TYR A 7 24.59 -2.81 1.21
CA TYR A 7 24.32 -3.89 0.28
C TYR A 7 23.84 -3.25 -1.03
N PRO A 8 24.39 -3.62 -2.21
CA PRO A 8 23.78 -3.22 -3.47
C PRO A 8 22.35 -3.73 -3.47
N GLU A 9 21.38 -2.91 -3.88
CA GLU A 9 19.99 -3.35 -4.05
C GLU A 9 20.01 -4.51 -5.05
N LYS A 10 19.89 -5.73 -4.53
CA LYS A 10 19.89 -6.94 -5.33
C LYS A 10 18.54 -6.98 -6.04
N THR A 11 18.55 -6.68 -7.34
CA THR A 11 17.36 -6.74 -8.17
C THR A 11 17.03 -8.21 -8.47
N GLU A 12 15.89 -8.67 -7.98
CA GLU A 12 15.39 -10.02 -8.24
C GLU A 12 14.39 -9.98 -9.40
N ARG A 13 14.48 -10.94 -10.33
CA ARG A 13 13.56 -11.05 -11.47
C ARG A 13 12.33 -11.85 -11.07
N VAL A 14 11.17 -11.22 -11.12
CA VAL A 14 9.87 -11.90 -10.98
C VAL A 14 9.28 -12.16 -12.37
N VAL A 15 8.83 -13.38 -12.61
CA VAL A 15 8.09 -13.78 -13.82
C VAL A 15 6.73 -14.29 -13.36
N THR A 16 5.67 -13.77 -13.96
CA THR A 16 4.30 -14.20 -13.70
C THR A 16 3.53 -14.29 -15.02
N PHE A 17 2.40 -14.99 -15.00
CA PHE A 17 1.49 -15.08 -16.12
C PHE A 17 0.36 -14.08 -15.93
N LEU A 18 0.15 -13.25 -16.93
CA LEU A 18 -0.99 -12.35 -17.03
C LEU A 18 -1.76 -12.69 -18.29
N ASN A 19 -3.08 -12.69 -18.19
CA ASN A 19 -3.95 -12.82 -19.33
C ASN A 19 -3.93 -11.53 -20.17
N ARG A 20 -4.57 -11.59 -21.34
CA ARG A 20 -4.56 -10.47 -22.29
C ARG A 20 -5.19 -9.20 -21.70
N GLN A 21 -6.28 -9.33 -20.95
CA GLN A 21 -7.01 -8.21 -20.36
C GLN A 21 -6.18 -7.50 -19.29
N GLU A 22 -5.45 -8.25 -18.46
CA GLU A 22 -4.54 -7.69 -17.44
C GLU A 22 -3.37 -6.92 -18.09
N VAL A 23 -2.79 -7.46 -19.17
CA VAL A 23 -1.72 -6.77 -19.91
C VAL A 23 -2.26 -5.50 -20.59
N ASP A 24 -3.43 -5.57 -21.21
CA ASP A 24 -4.05 -4.43 -21.86
C ASP A 24 -4.44 -3.35 -20.84
N PHE A 25 -4.85 -3.72 -19.62
CA PHE A 25 -5.06 -2.80 -18.50
C PHE A 25 -3.77 -2.05 -18.12
N LEU A 26 -2.65 -2.76 -17.92
CA LEU A 26 -1.36 -2.12 -17.62
C LEU A 26 -0.91 -1.19 -18.74
N ASP A 27 -1.12 -1.55 -20.00
CA ASP A 27 -0.82 -0.69 -21.15
C ASP A 27 -1.70 0.55 -21.19
N LYS A 28 -2.99 0.41 -20.87
CA LYS A 28 -3.91 1.54 -20.79
C LYS A 28 -3.45 2.53 -19.73
N VAL A 29 -3.12 2.07 -18.52
CA VAL A 29 -2.61 2.94 -17.44
C VAL A 29 -1.34 3.69 -17.88
N GLY A 30 -0.41 3.01 -18.54
CA GLY A 30 0.81 3.64 -19.08
C GLY A 30 0.52 4.68 -20.17
N LYS A 31 -0.43 4.41 -21.07
CA LYS A 31 -0.89 5.36 -22.09
C LYS A 31 -1.59 6.56 -21.47
N ASP A 32 -2.48 6.33 -20.51
CA ASP A 32 -3.20 7.40 -19.82
C ASP A 32 -2.21 8.33 -19.12
N ALA A 33 -1.18 7.80 -18.46
CA ALA A 33 -0.10 8.61 -17.89
C ALA A 33 0.67 9.41 -18.96
N LEU A 34 0.97 8.81 -20.11
CA LEU A 34 1.66 9.47 -21.21
C LEU A 34 0.82 10.62 -21.81
N PHE A 35 -0.46 10.39 -22.05
CA PHE A 35 -1.33 11.40 -22.68
C PHE A 35 -1.78 12.49 -21.70
N SER A 36 -1.92 12.18 -20.41
CA SER A 36 -2.33 13.16 -19.40
C SER A 36 -1.18 14.01 -18.85
N SER A 37 0.01 13.42 -18.67
CA SER A 37 1.14 14.05 -17.98
C SER A 37 2.43 14.10 -18.80
N GLY A 38 2.46 13.49 -19.99
CA GLY A 38 3.68 13.32 -20.78
C GLY A 38 4.62 12.24 -20.26
N ALA A 39 4.30 11.60 -19.12
CA ALA A 39 5.18 10.64 -18.47
C ALA A 39 5.08 9.25 -19.13
N LYS A 40 6.20 8.73 -19.63
CA LYS A 40 6.31 7.34 -20.09
C LYS A 40 6.47 6.40 -18.90
N VAL A 41 5.40 5.69 -18.55
CA VAL A 41 5.39 4.71 -17.45
C VAL A 41 5.31 3.30 -18.04
N SER A 42 6.31 2.46 -17.77
CA SER A 42 6.33 1.07 -18.22
C SER A 42 5.50 0.16 -17.30
N ARG A 43 5.05 -1.00 -17.82
CA ARG A 43 4.32 -2.02 -17.04
C ARG A 43 5.04 -2.40 -15.74
N ALA A 44 6.34 -2.66 -15.83
CA ALA A 44 7.16 -3.00 -14.66
C ALA A 44 7.23 -1.85 -13.64
N LYS A 45 7.24 -0.59 -14.10
CA LYS A 45 7.26 0.57 -13.23
C LYS A 45 5.91 0.78 -12.52
N ILE A 46 4.80 0.53 -13.21
CA ILE A 46 3.47 0.50 -12.58
C ILE A 46 3.44 -0.52 -11.45
N LEU A 47 3.84 -1.77 -11.72
CA LEU A 47 3.89 -2.83 -10.70
C LEU A 47 4.82 -2.47 -9.54
N SER A 48 6.01 -1.92 -9.82
CA SER A 48 6.95 -1.46 -8.81
C SER A 48 6.34 -0.38 -7.91
N TRP A 49 5.65 0.59 -8.49
CA TRP A 49 4.96 1.63 -7.73
C TRP A 49 3.80 1.09 -6.90
N SER A 50 3.04 0.13 -7.41
CA SER A 50 2.00 -0.55 -6.64
C SER A 50 2.58 -1.25 -5.41
N ILE A 51 3.71 -1.96 -5.54
CA ILE A 51 4.39 -2.60 -4.41
C ILE A 51 4.88 -1.57 -3.39
N GLU A 52 5.53 -0.50 -3.85
CA GLU A 52 5.99 0.58 -2.97
C GLU A 52 4.83 1.27 -2.26
N PHE A 53 3.68 1.42 -2.93
CA PHE A 53 2.47 1.94 -2.32
C PHE A 53 1.95 1.00 -1.22
N LEU A 54 1.84 -0.30 -1.47
CA LEU A 54 1.44 -1.29 -0.45
C LEU A 54 2.39 -1.29 0.75
N LYS A 55 3.71 -1.16 0.53
CA LYS A 55 4.70 -1.00 1.61
C LYS A 55 4.47 0.26 2.42
N LYS A 56 4.23 1.40 1.75
CA LYS A 56 3.88 2.68 2.41
C LYS A 56 2.58 2.56 3.20
N LEU A 57 1.64 1.74 2.73
CA LEU A 57 0.41 1.42 3.44
C LEU A 57 0.62 0.59 4.71
N LYS A 58 1.82 0.03 4.93
CA LYS A 58 2.10 -1.00 5.95
C LYS A 58 1.17 -2.21 5.78
N PHE A 59 0.85 -2.54 4.53
CA PHE A 59 0.03 -3.69 4.20
C PHE A 59 0.75 -4.99 4.60
N SER A 60 0.00 -5.94 5.19
CA SER A 60 0.52 -7.23 5.64
C SER A 60 -0.20 -8.36 4.89
N GLY A 61 0.54 -9.38 4.48
CA GLY A 61 -0.01 -10.58 3.83
C GLY A 61 -0.64 -11.60 4.78
N GLU A 62 -0.66 -11.33 6.09
CA GLU A 62 -1.18 -12.28 7.08
C GLU A 62 -2.65 -12.65 6.83
N ASN A 63 -2.99 -13.93 6.90
CA ASN A 63 -4.34 -14.47 6.68
C ASN A 63 -4.95 -14.23 5.28
N ILE A 64 -4.15 -13.92 4.26
CA ILE A 64 -4.64 -13.86 2.87
C ILE A 64 -4.54 -15.26 2.24
N LYS A 65 -5.67 -15.84 1.82
CA LYS A 65 -5.72 -17.14 1.13
C LYS A 65 -6.38 -17.04 -0.24
N THR A 66 -7.27 -16.08 -0.42
CA THR A 66 -8.00 -15.85 -1.66
C THR A 66 -7.79 -14.43 -2.16
N GLU A 67 -8.24 -14.18 -3.39
CA GLU A 67 -8.31 -12.82 -3.96
C GLU A 67 -9.24 -11.92 -3.14
N ASP A 68 -10.41 -12.43 -2.74
CA ASP A 68 -11.37 -11.72 -1.89
C ASP A 68 -10.75 -11.29 -0.54
N ASP A 69 -9.94 -12.15 0.09
CA ASP A 69 -9.24 -11.82 1.33
C ASP A 69 -8.25 -10.65 1.12
N PHE A 70 -7.55 -10.66 -0.02
CA PHE A 70 -6.62 -9.60 -0.39
C PHE A 70 -7.34 -8.27 -0.59
N GLU A 71 -8.42 -8.28 -1.38
CA GLU A 71 -9.22 -7.09 -1.67
C GLU A 71 -9.81 -6.50 -0.37
N LYS A 72 -10.48 -7.33 0.43
CA LYS A 72 -11.06 -6.92 1.71
C LYS A 72 -10.02 -6.26 2.61
N LYS A 73 -8.86 -6.90 2.79
CA LYS A 73 -7.79 -6.38 3.64
C LYS A 73 -7.18 -5.10 3.10
N LEU A 74 -7.10 -4.95 1.78
CA LEU A 74 -6.62 -3.73 1.15
C LEU A 74 -7.58 -2.57 1.42
N MET A 75 -8.89 -2.79 1.25
CA MET A 75 -9.92 -1.79 1.56
C MET A 75 -9.89 -1.39 3.04
N GLU A 76 -9.87 -2.34 3.97
CA GLU A 76 -9.74 -2.07 5.42
C GLU A 76 -8.46 -1.27 5.76
N THR A 77 -7.39 -1.44 4.99
CA THR A 77 -6.14 -0.69 5.17
C THR A 77 -6.24 0.74 4.66
N LEU A 78 -7.03 0.97 3.62
CA LEU A 78 -7.30 2.30 3.08
C LEU A 78 -8.25 3.10 3.98
N ASP A 79 -9.33 2.48 4.46
CA ASP A 79 -10.35 3.12 5.31
C ASP A 79 -9.76 3.66 6.62
N ARG A 80 -8.90 2.86 7.28
CA ARG A 80 -8.19 3.28 8.51
C ARG A 80 -7.33 4.53 8.33
N ARG A 81 -6.98 4.91 7.10
CA ARG A 81 -6.20 6.13 6.82
C ARG A 81 -7.06 7.32 6.44
N THR A 82 -8.24 7.11 5.86
CA THR A 82 -9.17 8.20 5.55
C THR A 82 -9.81 8.77 6.82
N ASP A 83 -9.87 7.98 7.90
CA ASP A 83 -10.34 8.42 9.22
C ASP A 83 -9.28 9.16 10.08
N GLY A 84 -8.22 9.67 9.45
CA GLY A 84 -7.18 10.51 10.07
C GLY A 84 -7.63 11.90 10.52
N GLY A 85 -8.92 12.07 10.80
CA GLY A 85 -9.53 13.26 11.36
C GLY A 85 -10.42 12.95 12.56
N GLN A 86 -9.92 12.28 13.61
CA GLN A 86 -10.42 12.47 14.98
C GLN A 86 -9.48 11.91 16.08
N SER A 87 -8.85 12.87 16.76
CA SER A 87 -8.68 13.00 18.22
C SER A 87 -8.49 11.74 19.07
N HIS A 88 -7.24 11.47 19.43
CA HIS A 88 -6.93 10.74 20.66
C HIS A 88 -6.57 11.75 21.76
N CYS A 89 -7.58 12.32 22.41
CA CYS A 89 -7.42 12.92 23.74
C CYS A 89 -7.99 11.93 24.77
N HIS A 90 -7.10 11.43 25.62
CA HIS A 90 -7.42 10.53 26.72
C HIS A 90 -8.40 11.21 27.69
N GLY A 91 -9.64 10.71 27.75
CA GLY A 91 -10.58 11.02 28.81
C GLY A 91 -10.10 10.39 30.11
N GLY A 92 -9.41 11.18 30.95
CA GLY A 92 -9.12 10.81 32.33
C GLY A 92 -10.43 10.73 33.14
N GLN A 93 -10.71 9.56 33.72
CA GLN A 93 -11.80 9.38 34.67
C GLN A 93 -11.57 10.25 35.91
N ILE A 94 -12.39 11.29 36.10
CA ILE A 94 -12.57 11.92 37.41
C ILE A 94 -13.49 11.03 38.26
N LYS A 95 -12.89 10.30 39.22
CA LYS A 95 -13.62 9.74 40.36
C LYS A 95 -13.78 10.84 41.41
N SER A 96 -14.94 11.48 41.50
CA SER A 96 -15.31 12.23 42.70
C SER A 96 -16.09 11.30 43.64
N GLY A 97 -15.41 10.89 44.71
CA GLY A 97 -16.01 10.19 45.83
C GLY A 97 -17.03 11.05 46.55
N GLY A 98 -18.05 10.40 47.10
CA GLY A 98 -19.01 11.03 47.98
C GLY A 98 -18.35 11.53 49.26
N LEU A 99 -18.87 12.63 49.78
CA LEU A 99 -18.74 12.98 51.18
C LEU A 99 -20.15 13.30 51.71
N LYS A 100 -20.45 12.66 52.83
CA LYS A 100 -21.65 12.85 53.65
C LYS A 100 -21.67 14.22 54.30
#